data_AF-A0A848UV28-F1
#
_entry.id   AF-A0A848UV28-F1
#
_cell.length_a   1.000
_cell.length_b   1.000
_cell.length_c   1.000
_cell.angle_alpha   90.00
_cell.angle_beta   90.00
_cell.angle_gamma   90.00
#
_symmetry.space_group_name_H-M   'P 1'
#
loop_
_entity.id
_entity.type
_entity.pdbx_description
1 polymer ?
#
loop_
_entity_poly.entity_id
_entity_poly.type
_entity_poly.pdbx_seq_one_letter_code
_entity_poly.pdbx_strand_id
1 'polypeptide(L)' 'PKELAEAIRSEIDGFSIQYEPDFRNKIARSWPDSLNDSTAHKDWGWKAQYDIDKLVEVMLTELRKKKAEAVTF' A
#
# COMPACT_ATOMS: atom_id res chain seq x y z
N PRO A 1 5.58 -6.02 -4.18
CA PRO A 1 4.20 -6.36 -4.60
C PRO A 1 3.55 -7.52 -3.81
N LYS A 2 4.32 -8.55 -3.44
CA LYS A 2 3.79 -9.74 -2.75
C LYS A 2 3.23 -9.42 -1.36
N GLU A 3 3.99 -8.71 -0.54
CA GLU A 3 3.61 -8.36 0.85
C GLU A 3 2.27 -7.63 0.93
N LEU A 4 2.07 -6.60 0.09
CA LEU A 4 0.80 -5.89 0.00
C LEU A 4 -0.36 -6.81 -0.42
N ALA A 5 -0.13 -7.76 -1.33
CA ALA A 5 -1.15 -8.71 -1.75
C ALA A 5 -1.52 -9.69 -0.63
N GLU A 6 -0.58 -10.06 0.23
CA GLU A 6 -0.83 -10.90 1.40
C GLU A 6 -1.63 -10.16 2.47
N ALA A 7 -1.30 -8.90 2.75
CA ALA A 7 -2.08 -8.05 3.66
C ALA A 7 -3.51 -7.79 3.15
N ILE A 8 -3.73 -7.69 1.82
CA ILE A 8 -5.10 -7.59 1.28
C ILE A 8 -5.85 -8.93 1.43
N ARG A 9 -5.17 -10.07 1.29
CA ARG A 9 -5.80 -11.39 1.46
C ARG A 9 -6.29 -11.64 2.87
N SER A 10 -5.63 -11.11 3.91
CA SER A 10 -6.13 -11.25 5.28
C SER A 10 -7.43 -10.49 5.51
N GLU A 11 -7.71 -9.46 4.71
CA GLU A 11 -8.92 -8.64 4.80
C GLU A 11 -10.04 -9.04 3.82
N ILE A 12 -9.69 -9.77 2.76
CA ILE A 12 -10.61 -10.15 1.69
C ILE A 12 -10.36 -11.62 1.30
N ASP A 13 -11.23 -12.49 1.81
CA ASP A 13 -11.26 -13.89 1.42
C ASP A 13 -11.39 -14.04 -0.10
N GLY A 14 -10.54 -14.88 -0.67
CA GLY A 14 -10.53 -15.16 -2.11
C GLY A 14 -9.83 -14.09 -2.97
N PHE A 15 -9.16 -13.09 -2.38
CA PHE A 15 -8.39 -12.12 -3.16
C PHE A 15 -7.26 -12.80 -3.97
N SER A 16 -7.26 -12.55 -5.28
CA SER A 16 -6.23 -13.00 -6.21
C SER A 16 -5.61 -11.81 -6.95
N ILE A 17 -4.36 -11.98 -7.36
CA ILE A 17 -3.58 -10.97 -8.08
C ILE A 17 -2.84 -11.65 -9.23
N GLN A 18 -2.81 -10.98 -10.38
CA GLN A 18 -2.05 -11.39 -11.56
C GLN A 18 -0.99 -10.33 -11.83
N TYR A 19 0.20 -10.77 -12.23
CA TYR A 19 1.32 -9.88 -12.52
C TYR A 19 1.60 -9.87 -14.02
N GLU A 20 1.42 -8.71 -14.65
CA GLU A 20 1.75 -8.46 -16.05
C GLU A 20 2.70 -7.25 -16.11
N PRO A 21 4.01 -7.46 -15.90
CA PRO A 21 4.97 -6.36 -15.88
C PRO A 21 5.04 -5.67 -17.25
N ASP A 22 4.93 -4.35 -17.25
CA ASP A 22 5.12 -3.52 -18.43
C ASP A 22 6.41 -2.67 -18.32
N PHE A 23 6.54 -1.66 -19.18
CA PHE A 23 7.70 -0.77 -19.20
C PHE A 23 7.97 -0.09 -17.83
N ARG A 24 6.96 0.10 -16.98
CA ARG A 24 7.10 0.72 -15.65
C ARG A 24 7.89 -0.16 -14.70
N ASN A 25 7.91 -1.48 -14.88
CA ASN A 25 8.74 -2.37 -14.06
C ASN A 25 10.24 -2.04 -14.22
N LYS A 26 10.69 -1.60 -15.40
CA LYS A 26 12.08 -1.16 -15.59
C LYS A 26 12.37 0.13 -14.81
N ILE A 27 11.39 1.05 -14.76
CA ILE A 27 11.49 2.29 -13.99
C ILE A 27 11.53 1.95 -12.49
N ALA A 28 10.61 1.11 -12.00
CA ALA A 28 10.57 0.70 -10.59
C ALA A 28 11.88 0.03 -10.14
N ARG A 29 12.47 -0.82 -10.98
CA ARG A 29 13.77 -1.48 -10.70
C ARG A 29 14.96 -0.53 -10.66
N SER A 30 14.82 0.72 -11.11
CA SER A 30 15.88 1.73 -11.02
C SER A 30 15.84 2.52 -9.70
N TRP A 31 14.75 2.42 -8.93
CA TRP A 31 14.61 3.10 -7.66
C TRP A 31 15.19 2.26 -6.52
N PRO A 32 15.65 2.89 -5.43
CA PRO A 32 16.09 2.15 -4.25
C PRO A 32 14.91 1.42 -3.59
N ASP A 33 15.16 0.22 -3.09
CA ASP A 33 14.14 -0.59 -2.39
C ASP A 33 13.78 0.00 -1.02
N SER A 34 14.69 0.76 -0.40
CA SER A 34 14.47 1.44 0.89
C SER A 34 15.31 2.72 0.98
N LEU A 35 14.91 3.62 1.89
CA LEU A 35 15.60 4.89 2.15
C LEU A 35 16.07 4.91 3.60
N ASN A 36 17.28 5.44 3.83
CA ASN A 36 17.74 5.75 5.17
C ASN A 36 17.13 7.09 5.62
N ASP A 37 16.19 7.02 6.54
CA ASP A 37 15.45 8.15 7.08
C ASP A 37 16.04 8.69 8.41
N SER A 38 17.18 8.17 8.88
CA SER A 38 17.72 8.46 10.22
C SER A 38 17.95 9.95 10.51
N THR A 39 18.25 10.76 9.50
CA THR A 39 18.38 12.22 9.67
C THR A 39 17.04 12.85 10.04
N ALA A 40 15.95 12.45 9.39
CA ALA A 40 14.61 12.96 9.69
C ALA A 40 14.11 12.54 11.09
N HIS A 41 14.43 11.31 11.51
CA HIS A 41 14.19 10.87 12.89
C HIS A 41 14.92 11.75 13.90
N LYS A 42 16.19 12.10 13.63
CA LYS A 42 17.02 12.88 14.56
C LYS A 42 16.62 14.35 14.62
N ASP A 43 16.42 14.97 13.46
CA ASP A 43 16.28 16.42 13.36
C ASP A 43 14.90 16.90 13.83
N TRP A 44 13.85 16.12 13.57
CA TRP A 44 12.48 16.53 13.85
C TRP A 44 11.57 15.38 14.29
N GLY A 45 12.15 14.24 14.70
CA GLY A 45 11.39 13.15 15.29
C GLY A 45 10.47 12.42 14.31
N TRP A 46 10.78 12.45 13.01
CA TRP A 46 9.96 11.74 12.02
C TRP A 46 9.84 10.26 12.37
N LYS A 47 8.63 9.71 12.30
CA LYS A 47 8.39 8.28 12.45
C LYS A 47 7.17 7.87 11.63
N ALA A 48 7.29 6.81 10.84
CA ALA A 48 6.15 6.21 10.16
C ALA A 48 5.12 5.72 11.19
N GLN A 49 3.85 6.08 10.97
CA GLN A 49 2.72 5.72 11.88
C GLN A 49 1.83 4.59 11.33
N TYR A 50 2.06 4.21 10.08
CA TYR A 50 1.30 3.20 9.36
C TYR A 50 2.29 2.18 8.81
N ASP A 51 2.13 0.94 9.25
CA ASP A 51 2.69 -0.21 8.56
C ASP A 51 1.74 -0.65 7.42
N ILE A 52 2.10 -1.73 6.72
CA ILE A 52 1.35 -2.21 5.57
C ILE A 52 -0.04 -2.70 5.97
N ASP A 53 -0.17 -3.39 7.11
CA ASP A 53 -1.46 -3.94 7.55
C ASP A 53 -2.45 -2.82 7.87
N LYS A 54 -2.03 -1.83 8.67
CA LYS A 54 -2.86 -0.67 9.01
C LYS A 54 -3.17 0.17 7.77
N LEU A 55 -2.24 0.27 6.82
CA LEU A 55 -2.48 0.95 5.55
C LEU A 55 -3.59 0.25 4.76
N VAL A 56 -3.54 -1.08 4.64
CA VAL A 56 -4.57 -1.85 3.91
C VAL A 56 -5.94 -1.72 4.56
N GLU A 57 -6.03 -1.85 5.89
CA GLU A 57 -7.28 -1.70 6.64
C GLU A 57 -7.96 -0.35 6.35
N VAL A 58 -7.21 0.75 6.49
CA VAL A 58 -7.71 2.11 6.26
C VAL A 58 -8.14 2.29 4.81
N MET A 59 -7.30 1.86 3.86
CA MET A 59 -7.60 2.01 2.44
C MET A 59 -8.87 1.26 2.03
N LEU A 60 -9.05 0.01 2.47
CA LEU A 60 -10.23 -0.77 2.17
C LEU A 60 -11.48 -0.18 2.81
N THR A 61 -11.37 0.33 4.03
CA THR A 61 -12.47 1.02 4.73
C THR A 61 -12.97 2.23 3.94
N GLU A 62 -12.07 3.12 3.51
CA GLU A 62 -12.45 4.33 2.77
C GLU A 62 -12.93 4.02 1.35
N LEU A 63 -12.35 3.03 0.66
CA LEU A 63 -12.82 2.61 -0.65
C LEU A 63 -14.24 2.01 -0.60
N ARG A 64 -14.58 1.25 0.45
CA ARG A 64 -15.94 0.72 0.67
C ARG A 64 -16.96 1.84 0.85
N LYS A 65 -16.64 2.87 1.64
CA LYS A 65 -17.49 4.07 1.81
C LYS A 65 -17.74 4.78 0.48
N LYS A 66 -16.66 5.08 -0.25
CA LYS A 66 -16.75 5.76 -1.55
C LYS A 66 -17.59 4.98 -2.56
N LYS A 67 -17.48 3.64 -2.58
CA LYS A 67 -18.30 2.80 -3.46
C LYS A 67 -19.78 2.85 -3.06
N ALA A 68 -20.10 2.82 -1.77
CA ALA A 68 -21.48 2.91 -1.30
C ALA A 68 -22.13 4.26 -1.67
N GLU A 69 -21.39 5.36 -1.53
CA GLU A 69 -21.83 6.69 -1.94
C GLU A 69 -22.10 6.76 -3.45
N ALA A 70 -21.21 6.20 -4.27
CA ALA A 70 -21.37 6.19 -5.73
C ALA A 70 -22.56 5.36 -6.23
N VAL A 71 -23.06 4.40 -5.46
CA VAL A 71 -24.24 3.56 -5.79
C VAL A 71 -25.56 4.25 -5.39
N THR A 72 -25.48 5.34 -4.61
CA THR A 72 -26.68 6.06 -4.12
C THR A 72 -27.16 7.15 -5.10
N PHE A 73 -26.61 7.20 -6.32
CA PHE A 73 -26.96 8.16 -7.38
C PHE A 73 -27.51 7.46 -8.63
#